data_AF-I0HR74-F1
#
_entry.id   AF-I0HR74-F1
#
_cell.length_a   1.000
_cell.length_b   1.000
_cell.length_c   1.000
_cell.angle_alpha   90.00
_cell.angle_beta   90.00
_cell.angle_gamma   90.00
#
_symmetry.space_group_name_H-M   'P 1'
#
loop_
_entity.id
_entity.type
_entity.pdbx_description
1 polymer ?
#
loop_
_entity_poly.entity_id
_entity_poly.type
_entity_poly.pdbx_seq_one_letter_code
_entity_poly.pdbx_strand_id
1 'polypeptide(L)'
;MKIKSQKDFWSGLMFVAVGAGFAWGAQEYSFGSAARPGPGYFPFGLGILLAILGAMVLFKSLTLATEDGDPIGPWAFKPLTIIVGSVVVFGLALPHLGLFIALPLLVFIAAAAGDEFHWKDALINAIVLTAGSWAIFIKGLSLTIPLLPSFIG
;
A
#
# COMPACT_ATOMS: atom_id res chain seq x y z
N MET A 1 -14.81 -13.19 -26.51
CA MET A 1 -14.93 -11.99 -25.65
C MET A 1 -13.99 -10.93 -26.21
N LYS A 2 -14.45 -9.70 -26.46
CA LYS A 2 -13.57 -8.60 -26.90
C LYS A 2 -13.09 -7.85 -25.65
N ILE A 3 -11.79 -7.62 -25.52
CA ILE A 3 -11.22 -6.78 -24.46
C ILE A 3 -11.64 -5.34 -24.76
N LYS A 4 -12.32 -4.68 -23.81
CA LYS A 4 -12.88 -3.35 -24.03
C LYS A 4 -11.95 -2.25 -23.53
N SER A 5 -11.21 -2.51 -22.44
CA SER A 5 -10.08 -1.69 -21.96
C SER A 5 -8.86 -2.59 -21.75
N GLN A 6 -7.77 -2.36 -22.48
CA GLN A 6 -6.55 -3.17 -22.34
C GLN A 6 -5.85 -2.89 -21.01
N LYS A 7 -5.76 -1.63 -20.61
CA LYS A 7 -5.17 -1.20 -19.35
C LYS A 7 -5.86 -1.84 -18.14
N ASP A 8 -7.20 -1.81 -18.10
CA ASP A 8 -7.97 -2.40 -16.98
C ASP A 8 -7.88 -3.93 -16.99
N PHE A 9 -7.88 -4.54 -18.17
CA PHE A 9 -7.75 -6.00 -18.28
C PHE A 9 -6.41 -6.47 -17.71
N TRP A 10 -5.29 -5.87 -18.14
CA TRP A 10 -3.96 -6.29 -17.71
C TRP A 10 -3.66 -5.91 -16.27
N SER A 11 -4.09 -4.73 -15.79
CA SER A 11 -3.94 -4.35 -14.38
C SER A 11 -4.81 -5.21 -13.46
N GLY A 12 -6.05 -5.50 -13.85
CA GLY A 12 -6.94 -6.41 -13.13
C GLY A 12 -6.36 -7.83 -13.04
N LEU A 13 -5.86 -8.37 -14.16
CA LEU A 13 -5.19 -9.68 -14.18
C LEU A 13 -3.94 -9.70 -13.29
N MET A 14 -3.12 -8.64 -13.34
CA MET A 14 -1.94 -8.50 -12.49
C MET A 14 -2.33 -8.48 -11.00
N PHE A 15 -3.35 -7.71 -10.61
CA PHE A 15 -3.81 -7.65 -9.22
C PHE A 15 -4.38 -9.00 -8.74
N VAL A 16 -5.11 -9.73 -9.58
CA VAL A 16 -5.57 -11.09 -9.28
C VAL A 16 -4.39 -12.03 -9.05
N ALA A 17 -3.45 -12.06 -9.99
CA ALA A 17 -2.30 -12.97 -9.92
C ALA A 17 -1.40 -12.68 -8.71
N VAL A 18 -1.06 -11.41 -8.49
CA VAL A 18 -0.23 -10.98 -7.36
C VAL A 18 -0.96 -11.19 -6.04
N GLY A 19 -2.23 -10.78 -5.94
CA GLY A 19 -3.04 -10.94 -4.74
C GLY A 19 -3.22 -12.41 -4.35
N ALA A 20 -3.55 -13.27 -5.32
CA ALA A 20 -3.64 -14.72 -5.11
C ALA A 20 -2.29 -15.34 -4.74
N GLY A 21 -1.20 -14.88 -5.35
CA GLY A 21 0.16 -15.30 -5.01
C GLY A 21 0.53 -14.97 -3.56
N PHE A 22 0.26 -13.75 -3.09
CA PHE A 22 0.46 -13.37 -1.70
C PHE A 22 -0.44 -14.16 -0.75
N ALA A 23 -1.72 -14.35 -1.08
CA ALA A 23 -2.64 -15.13 -0.27
C ALA A 23 -2.24 -16.61 -0.19
N TRP A 24 -1.69 -17.17 -1.27
CA TRP A 24 -1.15 -18.53 -1.29
C TRP A 24 0.13 -18.62 -0.45
N GLY A 25 1.12 -17.76 -0.71
CA GLY A 25 2.39 -17.78 0.02
C GLY A 25 2.24 -17.47 1.51
N ALA A 26 1.25 -16.66 1.89
CA ALA A 26 0.96 -16.38 3.30
C ALA A 26 0.53 -17.61 4.11
N GLN A 27 0.07 -18.69 3.45
CA GLN A 27 -0.33 -19.94 4.13
C GLN A 27 0.86 -20.69 4.74
N GLU A 28 2.08 -20.43 4.26
CA GLU A 28 3.30 -21.01 4.85
C GLU A 28 3.71 -20.31 6.15
N TYR A 29 3.14 -19.13 6.44
CA TYR A 29 3.42 -18.36 7.64
C TYR A 29 2.36 -18.58 8.71
N SER A 30 2.76 -18.48 9.98
CA SER A 30 1.80 -18.49 11.08
C SER A 30 0.82 -17.32 10.94
N PHE A 31 -0.47 -17.64 10.99
CA PHE A 31 -1.54 -16.65 10.93
C PHE A 31 -1.69 -15.89 12.28
N GLY A 32 -1.28 -16.52 13.38
CA GLY A 32 -1.46 -15.98 14.73
C GLY A 32 -2.93 -15.87 15.14
N SER A 33 -3.27 -14.88 15.96
CA SER A 33 -4.64 -14.56 16.35
C SER A 33 -4.96 -13.10 16.05
N ALA A 34 -6.24 -12.70 16.08
CA ALA A 34 -6.63 -11.30 15.88
C ALA A 34 -5.98 -10.36 16.92
N ALA A 35 -5.70 -10.85 18.14
CA ALA A 35 -5.03 -10.07 19.18
C ALA A 35 -3.50 -10.08 19.06
N ARG A 36 -2.93 -11.07 18.36
CA ARG A 36 -1.49 -11.20 18.09
C ARG A 36 -1.29 -11.68 16.65
N PRO A 37 -1.44 -10.78 15.67
CA PRO A 37 -1.35 -11.14 14.25
C PRO A 37 0.02 -11.76 13.94
N GLY A 38 0.01 -12.93 13.29
CA GLY A 38 1.23 -13.54 12.80
C GLY A 38 1.69 -12.91 11.47
N PRO A 39 2.89 -13.27 10.97
CA PRO A 39 3.44 -12.71 9.74
C PRO A 39 2.56 -12.93 8.50
N GLY A 40 1.76 -14.00 8.49
CA GLY A 40 0.83 -14.31 7.39
C GLY A 40 -0.46 -13.47 7.41
N TYR A 41 -0.82 -12.84 8.53
CA TYR A 41 -2.11 -12.17 8.71
C TYR A 41 -2.32 -11.03 7.71
N PHE A 42 -1.33 -10.14 7.60
CA PHE A 42 -1.38 -8.99 6.67
C PHE A 42 -1.31 -9.41 5.20
N PRO A 43 -0.29 -10.19 4.75
CA PRO A 43 -0.17 -10.59 3.35
C PRO A 43 -1.37 -11.40 2.86
N PHE A 44 -1.96 -12.26 3.70
CA PHE A 44 -3.15 -13.03 3.34
C PHE A 44 -4.37 -12.13 3.15
N GLY A 45 -4.69 -11.31 4.15
CA GLY A 45 -5.87 -10.44 4.11
C GLY A 45 -5.81 -9.41 2.98
N LEU A 46 -4.67 -8.72 2.84
CA LEU A 46 -4.46 -7.77 1.75
C LEU A 46 -4.37 -8.47 0.39
N GLY A 47 -3.79 -9.67 0.31
CA GLY A 47 -3.73 -10.47 -0.92
C GLY A 47 -5.11 -10.85 -1.42
N ILE A 48 -6.00 -11.33 -0.54
CA ILE A 48 -7.39 -11.63 -0.88
C ILE A 48 -8.13 -10.37 -1.34
N LEU A 49 -8.02 -9.27 -0.59
CA LEU A 49 -8.69 -8.02 -0.95
C LEU A 49 -8.22 -7.52 -2.31
N LEU A 50 -6.91 -7.55 -2.57
CA LEU A 50 -6.31 -7.18 -3.85
C LEU A 50 -6.82 -8.07 -4.99
N ALA A 51 -6.91 -9.38 -4.76
CA ALA A 51 -7.43 -10.32 -5.75
C ALA A 51 -8.91 -10.07 -6.08
N ILE A 52 -9.74 -9.76 -5.08
CA ILE A 52 -11.16 -9.41 -5.28
C ILE A 52 -11.29 -8.09 -6.06
N LEU A 53 -10.59 -7.05 -5.64
CA LEU A 53 -10.58 -5.76 -6.35
C LEU A 53 -10.09 -5.92 -7.80
N GLY A 54 -9.02 -6.69 -8.01
CA GLY A 54 -8.49 -7.03 -9.32
C GLY A 54 -9.49 -7.80 -10.18
N ALA A 55 -10.21 -8.77 -9.61
CA ALA A 55 -11.24 -9.53 -10.31
C ALA A 55 -12.42 -8.65 -10.73
N MET A 56 -12.81 -7.69 -9.88
CA MET A 56 -13.84 -6.70 -10.24
C MET A 56 -13.39 -5.81 -11.40
N VAL A 57 -12.16 -5.30 -11.38
CA VAL A 57 -11.59 -4.51 -12.48
C VAL A 57 -11.50 -5.33 -13.77
N LEU A 58 -11.02 -6.58 -13.68
CA LEU A 58 -10.94 -7.50 -14.80
C LEU A 58 -12.32 -7.78 -15.39
N PHE A 59 -13.32 -8.06 -14.56
CA PHE A 59 -14.70 -8.28 -15.00
C PHE A 59 -15.30 -7.03 -15.66
N LYS A 60 -15.05 -5.86 -15.10
CA LYS A 60 -15.45 -4.56 -15.67
C LYS A 60 -14.88 -4.38 -17.08
N SER A 61 -13.59 -4.71 -17.27
CA SER A 61 -12.89 -4.58 -18.57
C SER A 61 -13.45 -5.47 -19.69
N LEU A 62 -14.16 -6.54 -19.33
CA LEU A 62 -14.80 -7.49 -20.25
C LEU A 62 -16.27 -7.13 -20.53
N THR A 63 -16.94 -6.50 -19.57
CA THR A 63 -18.39 -6.22 -19.61
C THR A 63 -18.72 -4.81 -20.09
N LEU A 64 -18.04 -3.79 -19.60
CA LEU A 64 -18.31 -2.38 -19.92
C LEU A 64 -17.53 -1.92 -21.15
N ALA A 65 -18.23 -1.31 -22.10
CA ALA A 65 -17.60 -0.69 -23.28
C ALA A 65 -16.99 0.64 -22.89
N THR A 66 -15.66 0.69 -22.91
CA THR A 66 -14.89 1.92 -22.98
C THR A 66 -14.72 2.29 -24.45
N GLU A 67 -15.00 3.54 -24.81
CA GLU A 67 -15.03 4.02 -26.20
C GLU A 67 -13.65 3.94 -26.90
N ASP A 68 -12.55 3.95 -26.15
CA ASP A 68 -11.21 4.19 -26.72
C ASP A 68 -10.19 3.05 -26.56
N GLY A 69 -10.56 1.87 -26.04
CA GLY A 69 -9.64 0.74 -25.92
C GLY A 69 -8.48 0.89 -24.92
N ASP A 70 -8.27 2.09 -24.40
CA ASP A 70 -7.30 2.55 -23.40
C ASP A 70 -6.02 1.68 -23.34
N PRO A 71 -5.08 1.89 -24.29
CA PRO A 71 -3.90 1.04 -24.42
C PRO A 71 -2.99 1.15 -23.20
N ILE A 72 -2.20 0.11 -22.97
CA ILE A 72 -1.23 0.10 -21.87
C ILE A 72 -0.17 1.18 -22.14
N GLY A 73 -0.04 2.13 -21.22
CA GLY A 73 1.00 3.16 -21.26
C GLY A 73 2.41 2.61 -20.97
N PRO A 74 3.43 3.46 -21.06
CA PRO A 74 4.80 3.07 -20.75
C PRO A 74 4.96 2.68 -19.26
N TRP A 75 6.01 1.90 -18.98
CA TRP A 75 6.33 1.49 -17.62
C TRP A 75 6.74 2.68 -16.76
N ALA A 76 6.05 2.85 -15.62
CA ALA A 76 6.27 3.96 -14.72
C ALA A 76 7.41 3.67 -13.71
N PHE A 77 8.64 3.54 -14.19
CA PHE A 77 9.80 3.22 -13.35
C PHE A 77 10.09 4.26 -12.27
N LYS A 78 9.89 5.55 -12.58
CA LYS A 78 10.07 6.63 -11.61
C LYS A 78 9.16 6.46 -10.37
N PRO A 79 7.82 6.41 -10.48
CA PRO A 79 6.99 6.21 -9.30
C PRO A 79 7.23 4.84 -8.64
N LEU A 80 7.50 3.78 -9.40
CA LEU A 80 7.82 2.47 -8.82
C LEU A 80 9.03 2.54 -7.87
N THR A 81 10.14 3.12 -8.32
CA THR A 81 11.35 3.26 -7.50
C THR A 81 11.15 4.18 -6.31
N ILE A 82 10.40 5.26 -6.44
CA ILE A 82 10.11 6.19 -5.34
C ILE A 82 9.26 5.51 -4.26
N ILE A 83 8.22 4.76 -4.64
CA ILE A 83 7.34 4.06 -3.68
C ILE A 83 8.09 2.93 -2.96
N VAL A 84 8.88 2.13 -3.67
CA VAL A 84 9.71 1.09 -3.03
C VAL A 84 10.75 1.74 -2.11
N GLY A 85 11.41 2.80 -2.58
CA GLY A 85 12.39 3.55 -1.81
C GLY A 85 11.79 4.19 -0.55
N SER A 86 10.56 4.71 -0.62
CA SER A 86 9.89 5.32 0.54
C SER A 86 9.62 4.30 1.65
N VAL A 87 9.20 3.08 1.28
CA VAL A 87 8.99 1.97 2.24
C VAL A 87 10.31 1.54 2.88
N VAL A 88 11.39 1.44 2.10
CA VAL A 88 12.73 1.13 2.63
C VAL A 88 13.19 2.22 3.60
N VAL A 89 13.07 3.49 3.21
CA VAL A 89 13.42 4.63 4.07
C VAL A 89 12.61 4.60 5.36
N PHE A 90 11.31 4.31 5.30
CA PHE A 90 10.47 4.18 6.49
C PHE A 90 10.95 3.06 7.42
N GLY A 91 11.24 1.87 6.88
CA GLY A 91 11.73 0.74 7.67
C GLY A 91 13.05 1.02 8.38
N LEU A 92 13.95 1.78 7.74
CA LEU A 92 15.23 2.19 8.32
C LEU A 92 15.09 3.36 9.30
N ALA A 93 14.18 4.30 9.01
CA ALA A 93 13.96 5.49 9.83
C ALA A 93 13.17 5.18 11.11
N LEU A 94 12.19 4.27 11.06
CA LEU A 94 11.26 4.02 12.17
C LEU A 94 11.97 3.67 13.49
N PRO A 95 12.98 2.78 13.55
CA PRO A 95 13.65 2.46 14.80
C PRO A 95 14.49 3.62 15.36
N HIS A 96 14.90 4.58 14.52
CA HIS A 96 15.86 5.63 14.89
C HIS A 96 15.17 6.98 15.15
N LEU A 97 14.22 7.36 14.30
CA LEU A 97 13.51 8.65 14.31
C LEU A 97 12.12 8.55 14.94
N GLY A 98 11.59 7.34 15.13
CA GLY A 98 10.27 7.11 15.67
C GLY A 98 9.13 7.41 14.68
N LEU A 99 7.92 7.02 15.08
CA LEU A 99 6.70 7.08 14.27
C LEU A 99 6.38 8.51 13.80
N PHE A 100 6.55 9.50 14.67
CA PHE A 100 6.15 10.89 14.38
C PHE A 100 6.98 11.56 13.29
N ILE A 101 8.17 11.03 12.98
CA ILE A 101 9.03 11.55 11.91
C ILE A 101 9.04 10.58 10.72
N ALA A 102 9.13 9.28 10.98
CA ALA A 102 9.20 8.28 9.92
C ALA A 102 7.94 8.25 9.05
N LEU A 103 6.73 8.36 9.63
CA LEU A 103 5.49 8.36 8.85
C LEU A 103 5.35 9.61 7.96
N PRO A 104 5.52 10.85 8.46
CA PRO A 104 5.51 12.01 7.58
C PRO A 104 6.56 11.90 6.47
N LEU A 105 7.77 11.44 6.78
CA LEU A 105 8.82 11.23 5.80
C LEU A 105 8.38 10.26 4.68
N LEU A 106 7.79 9.12 5.05
CA LEU A 106 7.20 8.17 4.10
C LEU A 106 6.15 8.84 3.20
N VAL A 107 5.22 9.58 3.80
CA VAL A 107 4.12 10.24 3.08
C VAL A 107 4.64 11.29 2.10
N PHE A 108 5.61 12.13 2.50
CA PHE A 108 6.18 13.14 1.62
C PHE A 108 6.98 12.53 0.46
N ILE A 109 7.78 11.49 0.71
CA ILE A 109 8.51 10.80 -0.35
C ILE A 109 7.53 10.12 -1.32
N ALA A 110 6.51 9.43 -0.79
CA ALA A 110 5.50 8.77 -1.62
C ALA A 110 4.67 9.79 -2.43
N ALA A 111 4.31 10.93 -1.85
CA ALA A 111 3.57 11.99 -2.54
C ALA A 111 4.37 12.59 -3.70
N ALA A 112 5.70 12.65 -3.59
CA ALA A 112 6.58 13.11 -4.68
C ALA A 112 6.63 12.14 -5.89
N ALA A 113 6.08 10.93 -5.76
CA ALA A 113 5.93 9.99 -6.88
C ALA A 113 4.80 10.39 -7.84
N GLY A 114 3.81 11.16 -7.38
CA GLY A 114 2.67 11.59 -8.18
C GLY A 114 3.03 12.70 -9.17
N ASP A 115 2.28 12.79 -10.26
CA ASP A 115 2.46 13.83 -11.28
C ASP A 115 2.00 15.21 -10.80
N GLU A 116 1.11 15.26 -9.81
CA GLU A 116 0.56 16.48 -9.21
C GLU A 116 0.85 16.55 -7.71
N PHE A 117 2.03 17.05 -7.34
CA PHE A 117 2.40 17.21 -5.94
C PHE A 117 1.76 18.47 -5.31
N HIS A 118 0.79 18.24 -4.43
CA HIS A 118 0.17 19.29 -3.62
C HIS A 118 0.68 19.19 -2.18
N TRP A 119 1.55 20.13 -1.78
CA TRP A 119 2.14 20.15 -0.43
C TRP A 119 1.09 20.15 0.69
N LYS A 120 -0.05 20.83 0.48
CA LYS A 120 -1.16 20.88 1.44
C LYS A 120 -1.78 19.49 1.65
N ASP A 121 -2.02 18.76 0.58
CA ASP A 121 -2.63 17.42 0.64
C ASP A 121 -1.67 16.43 1.28
N ALA A 122 -0.38 16.50 0.94
CA ALA A 122 0.66 15.69 1.57
C ALA A 122 0.76 15.96 3.08
N LEU A 123 0.72 17.23 3.49
CA LEU A 123 0.78 17.63 4.90
C LEU A 123 -0.46 17.15 5.67
N ILE A 124 -1.66 17.32 5.12
CA ILE A 124 -2.91 16.85 5.74
C ILE A 124 -2.88 15.33 5.88
N ASN A 125 -2.48 14.62 4.82
CA ASN A 125 -2.38 13.16 4.82
C ASN A 125 -1.36 12.68 5.86
N ALA A 126 -0.19 13.31 5.94
CA ALA A 126 0.83 13.01 6.95
C ALA A 126 0.29 13.18 8.38
N ILE A 127 -0.40 14.29 8.67
CA ILE A 127 -0.97 14.54 9.99
C ILE A 127 -2.05 13.50 10.32
N VAL A 128 -3.00 13.26 9.41
CA VAL A 128 -4.11 12.33 9.61
C VAL A 128 -3.61 10.90 9.80
N LEU A 129 -2.70 10.43 8.95
CA LEU A 129 -2.14 9.08 9.07
C LEU A 129 -1.30 8.92 10.32
N THR A 130 -0.52 9.92 10.70
CA THR A 130 0.32 9.87 11.91
C THR A 130 -0.55 9.87 13.16
N ALA A 131 -1.54 10.76 13.24
CA ALA A 131 -2.49 10.81 14.35
C ALA A 131 -3.34 9.54 14.44
N GLY A 132 -3.82 9.02 13.30
CA GLY A 132 -4.56 7.76 13.22
C GLY A 132 -3.71 6.56 13.64
N SER A 133 -2.47 6.49 13.18
CA SER A 133 -1.53 5.43 13.56
C SER A 133 -1.23 5.47 15.06
N TRP A 134 -0.99 6.66 15.63
CA TRP A 134 -0.82 6.83 17.07
C TRP A 134 -2.07 6.39 17.85
N ALA A 135 -3.26 6.85 17.42
CA ALA A 135 -4.52 6.53 18.09
C ALA A 135 -4.85 5.03 18.04
N ILE A 136 -4.65 4.37 16.90
CA ILE A 136 -4.97 2.95 16.73
C ILE A 136 -3.91 2.09 17.43
N PHE A 137 -2.62 2.28 17.09
CA PHE A 137 -1.59 1.35 17.54
C PHE A 137 -1.21 1.54 19.00
N ILE A 138 -1.18 2.77 19.49
CA ILE A 138 -0.71 3.04 20.85
C ILE A 138 -1.88 3.15 21.80
N LYS A 139 -2.89 3.96 21.49
CA LYS A 139 -4.03 4.12 22.38
C LYS A 139 -5.04 2.97 22.28
N GLY A 140 -5.29 2.45 21.07
CA GLY A 140 -6.25 1.38 20.82
C GLY A 140 -5.70 -0.02 21.12
N LEU A 141 -4.51 -0.32 20.61
CA LEU A 141 -3.90 -1.65 20.66
C LEU A 141 -2.76 -1.77 21.67
N SER A 142 -2.36 -0.68 22.33
CA SER A 142 -1.28 -0.65 23.34
C SER A 142 0.05 -1.25 22.85
N LEU A 143 0.36 -1.06 21.56
CA LEU A 143 1.62 -1.50 20.98
C LEU A 143 2.77 -0.58 21.42
N THR A 144 3.90 -1.19 21.73
CA THR A 144 5.15 -0.48 22.04
C THR A 144 5.89 -0.18 20.73
N ILE A 145 5.65 1.00 20.17
CA ILE A 145 6.32 1.50 18.96
C ILE A 145 7.15 2.74 19.34
N PRO A 146 8.40 2.88 18.85
CA PRO A 146 9.19 4.09 19.11
C PRO A 146 8.48 5.31 18.52
N LEU A 147 8.16 6.28 19.37
CA LEU A 147 7.43 7.49 18.97
C LEU A 147 8.34 8.64 18.58
N LEU A 148 9.34 8.86 19.43
CA LEU A 148 10.32 9.92 19.31
C LEU A 148 11.65 9.34 18.83
N PRO A 149 12.56 10.21 18.35
CA PRO A 149 13.90 9.78 18.00
C PRO A 149 14.62 9.17 19.19
N SER A 150 15.35 8.09 18.92
CA SER A 150 16.18 7.36 19.89
C SER A 150 17.25 8.22 20.58
N PHE A 151 17.52 9.41 20.06
CA PHE A 151 18.49 10.37 20.63
C PHE A 151 17.84 11.44 21.53
N ILE A 152 16.51 11.47 21.66
CA ILE A 152 15.74 12.46 22.44
C ILE A 152 15.09 11.80 23.68
N GLY A 153 15.53 10.60 24.08
CA GLY A 153 14.97 9.82 25.19
C GLY A 153 16.02 9.14 26.03
#